data_AF-A0A0H2UPB1-F1
#
_entry.id   AF-A0A0H2UPB1-F1
#
_cell.length_a   1.000
_cell.length_b   1.000
_cell.length_c   1.000
_cell.angle_alpha   90.00
_cell.angle_beta   90.00
_cell.angle_gamma   90.00
#
_symmetry.space_group_name_H-M   'P 1'
#
loop_
_entity.id
_entity.type
_entity.pdbx_description
1 polymer ?
#
loop_
_entity_poly.entity_id
_entity_poly.type
_entity_poly.pdbx_seq_one_letter_code
_entity_poly.pdbx_strand_id
1 'polypeptide(L)' 'MLSVNTILEKFYKEHQVKPFISPERELDTWLLSPKPVPKRNMDLLVDDSLAGDIILLWRIQFGTFTTET' A
#
# COMPACT_ATOMS: atom_id res chain seq x y z
N MET A 1 0.58 24.86 -5.97
CA MET A 1 0.36 23.42 -6.13
C MET A 1 1.08 22.72 -4.99
N LEU A 2 0.41 21.87 -4.20
CA LEU A 2 1.11 21.07 -3.17
C LEU A 2 1.97 20.02 -3.89
N SER A 3 3.19 19.77 -3.38
CA SER A 3 4.01 18.70 -3.93
C SER A 3 3.36 17.34 -3.69
N VAL A 4 3.62 16.37 -4.57
CA VAL A 4 3.16 14.98 -4.44
C VAL A 4 3.51 14.41 -3.06
N ASN A 5 4.72 14.67 -2.57
CA ASN A 5 5.18 14.26 -1.25
C ASN A 5 4.31 14.85 -0.12
N THR A 6 3.92 16.13 -0.22
CA THR A 6 3.03 16.75 0.78
C THR A 6 1.66 16.08 0.82
N ILE A 7 1.15 15.60 -0.32
CA ILE A 7 -0.14 14.90 -0.38
C ILE A 7 -0.02 13.48 0.18
N LEU A 8 1.07 12.77 -0.11
CA LEU A 8 1.34 11.45 0.47
C LEU A 8 1.50 11.54 1.99
N GLU A 9 2.19 12.55 2.51
CA GLU A 9 2.26 12.81 3.95
C GLU A 9 0.86 13.07 4.52
N LYS A 10 0.01 13.85 3.85
CA LYS A 10 -1.37 14.07 4.30
C LYS A 10 -2.17 12.76 4.40
N PHE A 11 -1.99 11.82 3.46
CA PHE A 11 -2.72 10.55 3.47
C PHE A 11 -2.20 9.55 4.51
N TYR A 12 -0.89 9.52 4.73
CA TYR A 12 -0.24 8.41 5.45
C TYR A 12 0.51 8.84 6.72
N LYS A 13 0.42 10.10 7.15
CA LYS A 13 1.06 10.62 8.38
C LYS A 13 0.74 9.81 9.63
N GLU A 14 -0.50 9.34 9.74
CA GLU A 14 -1.01 8.64 10.92
C GLU A 14 -0.93 7.11 10.80
N HIS A 15 -0.35 6.60 9.72
CA HIS A 15 -0.13 5.17 9.54
C HIS A 15 1.16 4.77 10.25
N GLN A 16 1.10 3.70 11.07
CA GLN A 16 2.28 3.15 11.73
C GLN A 16 3.30 2.67 10.69
N VAL A 17 2.83 2.00 9.64
CA VAL A 17 3.62 1.57 8.48
C VAL A 17 3.08 2.25 7.23
N LYS A 18 3.95 2.92 6.45
CA LYS A 18 3.55 3.54 5.19
C LYS A 18 3.38 2.46 4.11
N PRO A 19 2.32 2.50 3.29
CA PRO A 19 2.13 1.52 2.22
C PRO A 19 3.24 1.64 1.18
N PHE A 20 3.58 0.52 0.55
CA PHE A 20 4.49 0.51 -0.58
C PHE A 20 3.86 1.28 -1.77
N ILE A 21 4.64 2.20 -2.34
CA ILE A 21 4.31 2.94 -3.56
C ILE A 21 5.33 2.52 -4.60
N SER A 22 4.89 1.87 -5.67
CA SER A 22 5.82 1.42 -6.72
C SER A 22 6.50 2.63 -7.38
N PRO A 23 7.80 2.54 -7.71
CA PRO A 23 8.52 3.64 -8.35
C PRO A 23 8.00 3.93 -9.78
N GLU A 24 7.34 2.97 -10.41
CA GLU A 24 6.67 3.11 -11.70
C GLU A 24 5.26 3.73 -11.59
N ARG A 25 4.80 4.05 -10.37
CA ARG A 25 3.49 4.68 -10.20
C ARG A 25 3.50 6.10 -10.75
N GLU A 26 2.68 6.33 -11.76
CA GLU A 26 2.33 7.65 -12.28
C GLU A 26 1.55 8.46 -11.23
N LEU A 27 2.27 9.13 -10.34
CA LEU A 27 1.71 9.80 -9.16
C LEU A 27 0.79 10.97 -9.54
N ASP A 28 1.13 11.74 -10.58
CA ASP A 28 0.32 12.87 -11.03
C ASP A 28 -1.06 12.41 -11.53
N THR A 29 -1.09 11.33 -12.32
CA THR A 29 -2.35 10.72 -12.78
C THR A 29 -3.13 10.11 -11.62
N TRP A 30 -2.47 9.40 -10.71
CA TRP A 30 -3.12 8.81 -9.54
C TRP A 30 -3.76 9.88 -8.64
N LEU A 31 -3.11 11.04 -8.48
CA LEU A 31 -3.61 12.16 -7.68
C LEU A 31 -4.85 12.86 -8.26
N LEU A 32 -5.18 12.66 -9.54
CA LEU A 32 -6.45 13.13 -10.12
C LEU A 32 -7.65 12.37 -9.55
N SER A 33 -7.47 11.11 -9.12
CA SER A 33 -8.49 10.28 -8.49
C SER A 33 -7.85 9.35 -7.45
N PRO A 34 -7.40 9.90 -6.31
CA PRO A 34 -6.59 9.17 -5.35
C PRO A 34 -7.44 8.09 -4.67
N LYS A 35 -6.89 6.87 -4.63
CA LYS A 35 -7.43 5.73 -3.87
C LYS A 35 -6.40 5.32 -2.82
N PRO A 36 -6.30 6.03 -1.69
CA PRO A 36 -5.29 5.76 -0.67
C PRO A 36 -5.55 4.41 0.02
N VAL A 37 -4.48 3.78 0.48
CA VAL A 37 -4.60 2.54 1.27
C VAL A 37 -5.20 2.89 2.65
N PRO A 38 -6.33 2.25 3.04
CA PRO A 38 -6.94 2.51 4.34
C PRO A 38 -5.98 2.22 5.49
N LYS A 39 -6.01 3.04 6.55
CA LYS A 39 -5.15 2.88 7.74
C LYS A 39 -5.22 1.47 8.33
N ARG A 40 -6.43 0.93 8.50
CA ARG A 40 -6.65 -0.43 9.02
C ARG A 40 -5.91 -1.54 8.27
N ASN A 41 -5.59 -1.33 6.99
CA ASN A 41 -4.87 -2.32 6.18
C ASN A 41 -3.36 -2.27 6.43
N MET A 42 -2.89 -1.23 7.13
CA MET A 42 -1.49 -0.96 7.47
C MET A 42 -1.23 -1.05 8.98
N ASP A 43 -2.21 -1.49 9.77
CA ASP A 43 -2.04 -1.76 11.19
C ASP A 43 -1.32 -3.11 11.36
N LEU A 44 -0.32 -3.15 12.24
CA LEU A 44 0.45 -4.36 12.53
C LEU A 44 -0.39 -5.36 13.33
N LEU A 45 -0.18 -6.64 13.04
CA LEU A 45 -0.65 -7.75 13.87
C LEU A 45 0.32 -8.01 15.03
N VAL A 46 -0.02 -8.97 15.90
CA VAL A 46 0.74 -9.27 17.13
C VAL A 46 2.18 -9.69 16.86
N ASP A 47 2.46 -10.21 15.66
CA ASP A 47 3.77 -10.68 15.20
C ASP A 47 4.49 -9.65 14.30
N ASP A 48 4.06 -8.39 14.32
CA ASP A 48 4.57 -7.30 13.48
C ASP A 48 4.38 -7.51 11.96
N SER A 49 3.52 -8.45 11.55
CA SER A 49 3.13 -8.62 10.14
C SER A 49 1.95 -7.72 9.77
N LEU A 50 1.81 -7.39 8.48
CA LEU A 50 0.58 -6.79 7.95
C LEU A 50 -0.39 -7.89 7.51
N ALA A 51 -1.69 -7.64 7.67
CA ALA A 51 -2.71 -8.52 7.09
C ALA A 51 -2.54 -8.73 5.57
N GLY A 52 -2.00 -7.71 4.87
CA GLY A 52 -1.65 -7.80 3.45
C GLY A 52 -0.58 -8.86 3.15
N ASP A 53 0.41 -9.04 4.03
CA ASP A 53 1.48 -10.02 3.87
C ASP A 53 0.92 -11.44 3.95
N ILE A 54 0.08 -11.70 4.96
CA ILE A 54 -0.59 -12.99 5.14
C ILE A 54 -1.47 -13.32 3.93
N ILE A 55 -2.27 -12.35 3.45
CA ILE A 55 -3.11 -12.53 2.26
C ILE A 55 -2.25 -12.85 1.04
N LEU A 56 -1.11 -12.18 0.85
CA LEU A 56 -0.21 -12.43 -0.27
C LEU A 56 0.33 -13.87 -0.22
N LEU A 57 0.78 -14.32 0.96
CA LEU A 57 1.23 -15.70 1.17
C LEU A 57 0.14 -16.72 0.86
N TRP A 58 -1.10 -16.48 1.29
CA TRP A 58 -2.23 -17.35 0.93
C TRP A 58 -2.49 -17.38 -0.57
N ARG A 59 -2.42 -16.22 -1.24
CA ARG A 59 -2.65 -16.17 -2.68
C ARG A 59 -1.60 -16.96 -3.46
N ILE A 60 -0.34 -16.92 -3.02
CA ILE A 60 0.75 -17.74 -3.57
C ILE A 60 0.47 -19.22 -3.32
N GLN A 61 0.16 -19.60 -2.08
CA GLN A 61 -0.13 -21.00 -1.71
C GLN A 61 -1.31 -21.59 -2.47
N PHE A 62 -2.36 -20.79 -2.72
CA PHE A 62 -3.54 -21.22 -3.48
C PHE A 62 -3.38 -21.08 -5.00
N GLY A 63 -2.22 -20.62 -5.50
CA GLY A 63 -1.98 -20.46 -6.94
C GLY A 63 -2.81 -19.36 -7.60
N THR A 64 -3.30 -18.38 -6.82
CA THR A 64 -4.10 -17.23 -7.32
C THR A 64 -3.26 -15.96 -7.49
N PHE A 65 -1.95 -16.07 -7.25
CA PHE A 65 -0.96 -15.04 -7.52
C PHE A 65 0.36 -15.71 -7.90
N THR A 66 0.92 -15.32 -9.05
CA THR A 66 2.23 -15.74 -9.54
C THR A 66 2.97 -14.54 -10.13
N THR A 67 4.30 -14.60 -10.14
CA THR A 67 5.16 -13.63 -10.84
C THR A 67 5.66 -14.17 -12.18
N GLU A 68 5.27 -15.38 -12.56
CA GLU A 68 5.55 -15.95 -13.87
C GLU A 68 4.73 -15.21 -14.93
N THR A 69 5.38 -14.86 -16.05
CA THR A 69 4.78 -14.12 -17.19
C THR A 69 4.68 -15.04 -18.40
#